data_AF-A0A8B6DUR5-F1
#
_entry.id   AF-A0A8B6DUR5-F1
#
_cell.length_a   1.000
_cell.length_b   1.000
_cell.length_c   1.000
_cell.angle_alpha   90.00
_cell.angle_beta   90.00
_cell.angle_gamma   90.00
#
_symmetry.space_group_name_H-M   'P 1'
#
loop_
_entity.id
_entity.type
_entity.pdbx_description
1 polymer ?
#
loop_
_entity_poly.entity_id
_entity_poly.type
_entity_poly.pdbx_seq_one_letter_code
_entity_poly.pdbx_strand_id
1 'polypeptide(L)'
;MRELVKYWRNDGFKIVMYLDDGLGGGKTYSECWKASKKIKSDLESFGFVIAHEKCIWEPAQKFTWLGFDWNLIDGLIQLSGKRVVKLKDCLNSLFLQIGCNMNVLVKVRFLASIVGQIISAQAVIGDEVRLRTRFSYDCILAKASWNSLVVLNREAIAEFEFWLKNIDKLNEKGSELSSVDESYI
;
A
#
# COMPACT_ATOMS: atom_id res chain seq x y z
N MET A 1 -19.39 -3.99 -11.36
CA MET A 1 -18.54 -2.85 -10.96
C MET A 1 -18.06 -1.99 -12.13
N ARG A 2 -17.38 -2.54 -13.13
CA ARG A 2 -16.82 -1.76 -14.26
C ARG A 2 -17.84 -0.85 -14.96
N GLU A 3 -19.04 -1.36 -15.25
CA GLU A 3 -20.10 -0.58 -15.91
C GLU A 3 -20.63 0.56 -15.03
N LEU A 4 -20.73 0.37 -13.72
CA LEU A 4 -21.12 1.43 -12.78
C LEU A 4 -20.09 2.56 -12.74
N VAL A 5 -18.79 2.20 -12.72
CA VAL A 5 -17.71 3.19 -12.77
C VAL A 5 -17.76 4.00 -14.05
N LYS A 6 -18.01 3.36 -15.20
CA LYS A 6 -18.20 4.07 -16.48
C LYS A 6 -19.42 5.00 -16.42
N TYR A 7 -20.53 4.51 -15.90
CA TYR A 7 -21.75 5.30 -15.72
C TYR A 7 -21.51 6.56 -14.87
N TRP A 8 -20.88 6.43 -13.70
CA TRP A 8 -20.56 7.58 -12.84
C TRP A 8 -19.56 8.56 -13.48
N ARG A 9 -18.58 8.06 -14.23
CA ARG A 9 -17.63 8.91 -14.96
C ARG A 9 -18.31 9.67 -16.10
N ASN A 10 -19.25 9.04 -16.80
CA ASN A 10 -20.07 9.71 -17.82
C ASN A 10 -20.95 10.81 -17.22
N ASP A 11 -21.40 10.64 -15.97
CA ASP A 11 -22.10 11.68 -15.19
C ASP A 11 -21.15 12.76 -14.63
N GLY A 12 -19.86 12.71 -14.94
CA GLY A 12 -18.85 13.71 -14.54
C GLY A 12 -18.20 13.47 -13.18
N PHE A 13 -18.50 12.37 -12.50
CA PHE A 13 -17.87 12.06 -11.21
C PHE A 13 -16.46 11.48 -11.40
N LYS A 14 -15.49 12.07 -10.68
CA LYS A 14 -14.13 11.53 -10.60
C LYS A 14 -14.10 10.40 -9.58
N ILE A 15 -14.08 9.16 -10.07
CA ILE A 15 -14.05 7.95 -9.25
C ILE A 15 -13.11 6.91 -9.82
N VAL A 16 -12.39 6.23 -8.93
CA VAL A 16 -11.60 5.02 -9.19
C VAL A 16 -12.06 3.91 -8.26
N MET A 17 -12.05 2.69 -8.77
CA MET A 17 -12.29 1.46 -8.00
C MET A 17 -11.11 0.54 -8.19
N TYR A 18 -10.65 -0.07 -7.10
CA TYR A 18 -9.63 -1.10 -7.07
C TYR A 18 -10.15 -2.27 -6.22
N LEU A 19 -10.46 -3.39 -6.89
CA LEU A 19 -11.13 -4.53 -6.27
C LEU A 19 -12.41 -4.10 -5.52
N ASP A 20 -12.42 -4.20 -4.20
CA ASP A 20 -13.50 -3.81 -3.28
C ASP A 20 -13.37 -2.38 -2.74
N ASP A 21 -12.22 -1.72 -2.91
CA ASP A 21 -11.99 -0.35 -2.44
C ASP A 21 -12.29 0.69 -3.53
N GLY A 22 -12.92 1.81 -3.14
CA GLY A 22 -13.25 2.93 -4.02
C GLY A 22 -12.71 4.25 -3.49
N LEU A 23 -12.34 5.16 -4.40
CA LEU A 23 -11.97 6.54 -4.08
C LEU A 23 -12.61 7.49 -5.09
N GLY A 24 -13.34 8.48 -4.57
CA GLY A 24 -13.95 9.56 -5.34
C GLY A 24 -13.42 10.92 -4.92
N GLY A 25 -13.51 11.92 -5.81
CA GLY A 25 -13.02 13.26 -5.52
C GLY A 25 -13.63 14.36 -6.39
N GLY A 26 -13.30 15.61 -6.06
CA GLY A 26 -13.84 16.83 -6.66
C GLY A 26 -13.02 18.05 -6.24
N LYS A 27 -13.24 19.20 -6.88
CA LYS A 27 -12.50 20.44 -6.58
C LYS A 27 -13.06 21.14 -5.34
N THR A 28 -14.34 20.95 -5.04
CA THR A 28 -15.02 21.57 -3.90
C THR A 28 -15.70 20.54 -3.01
N TYR A 29 -15.92 20.89 -1.74
CA TYR A 29 -16.67 20.05 -0.80
C TYR A 29 -18.06 19.68 -1.37
N SER A 30 -18.75 20.64 -1.99
CA SER A 30 -20.09 20.42 -2.56
C SER A 30 -20.07 19.39 -3.70
N GLU A 31 -19.06 19.43 -4.58
CA GLU A 31 -18.90 18.44 -5.65
C GLU A 31 -18.66 17.04 -5.07
N CYS A 32 -17.72 16.91 -4.13
CA CYS A 32 -17.41 15.64 -3.48
C CYS A 32 -18.63 15.07 -2.74
N TRP A 33 -19.37 15.92 -2.05
CA TRP A 33 -20.57 15.51 -1.32
C TRP A 33 -21.68 15.02 -2.26
N LYS A 34 -21.92 15.73 -3.37
CA LYS A 34 -22.87 15.29 -4.41
C LYS A 34 -22.48 13.94 -5.00
N ALA A 35 -21.20 13.77 -5.35
CA ALA A 35 -20.67 12.52 -5.88
C ALA A 35 -20.85 11.38 -4.89
N SER A 36 -20.42 11.58 -3.64
CA SER A 36 -20.53 10.60 -2.57
C SER A 36 -21.98 10.15 -2.35
N LYS A 37 -22.92 11.09 -2.24
CA LYS A 37 -24.34 10.79 -2.04
C LYS A 37 -24.92 9.99 -3.20
N LYS A 38 -24.61 10.37 -4.44
CA LYS A 38 -25.09 9.67 -5.64
C LYS A 38 -24.52 8.25 -5.71
N ILE A 39 -23.21 8.10 -5.59
CA ILE A 39 -22.52 6.81 -5.68
C ILE A 39 -22.98 5.86 -4.57
N LYS A 40 -23.11 6.35 -3.33
CA LYS A 40 -23.63 5.56 -2.21
C LYS A 40 -25.04 5.05 -2.49
N SER A 41 -25.95 5.95 -2.91
CA SER A 41 -27.32 5.60 -3.23
C SER A 41 -27.41 4.60 -4.39
N ASP A 42 -26.58 4.78 -5.42
CA ASP A 42 -26.54 3.87 -6.55
C ASP A 42 -26.09 2.48 -6.10
N LEU A 43 -24.98 2.38 -5.36
CA LEU A 43 -24.48 1.11 -4.83
C LEU A 43 -25.58 0.36 -4.04
N GLU A 44 -26.29 1.05 -3.14
CA GLU A 44 -27.38 0.48 -2.37
C GLU A 44 -28.53 0.00 -3.28
N SER A 45 -28.96 0.82 -4.24
CA SER A 45 -30.05 0.48 -5.18
C SER A 45 -29.71 -0.67 -6.12
N PHE A 46 -28.44 -0.84 -6.49
CA PHE A 46 -27.95 -1.98 -7.27
C PHE A 46 -27.68 -3.22 -6.41
N GLY A 47 -27.99 -3.18 -5.10
CA GLY A 47 -27.91 -4.32 -4.19
C GLY A 47 -26.52 -4.61 -3.63
N PHE A 48 -25.59 -3.65 -3.68
CA PHE A 48 -24.29 -3.81 -3.03
C PHE A 48 -24.42 -3.68 -1.51
N VAL A 49 -23.74 -4.58 -0.79
CA VAL A 49 -23.61 -4.49 0.68
C VAL A 49 -22.46 -3.57 1.02
N ILE A 50 -22.75 -2.42 1.61
CA ILE A 50 -21.75 -1.43 2.01
C ILE A 50 -21.33 -1.67 3.46
N ALA A 51 -20.03 -1.82 3.70
CA ALA A 51 -19.48 -1.84 5.05
C ALA A 51 -19.36 -0.41 5.59
N HIS A 52 -20.49 0.20 6.01
CA HIS A 52 -20.55 1.63 6.37
C HIS A 52 -19.50 2.08 7.38
N GLU A 53 -19.17 1.25 8.36
CA GLU A 53 -18.16 1.56 9.39
C GLU A 53 -16.72 1.67 8.83
N LYS A 54 -16.46 1.10 7.65
CA LYS A 54 -15.17 1.14 6.97
C LYS A 54 -15.10 2.21 5.88
N CYS A 55 -16.23 2.79 5.49
CA CYS A 55 -16.32 3.75 4.40
C CYS A 55 -16.33 5.18 4.91
N ILE A 56 -15.61 6.06 4.21
CA ILE A 56 -15.65 7.51 4.43
C ILE A 56 -16.52 8.12 3.34
N TRP A 57 -17.77 8.44 3.68
CA TRP A 57 -18.72 9.05 2.74
C TRP A 57 -18.74 10.58 2.83
N GLU A 58 -18.31 11.15 3.95
CA GLU A 58 -18.16 12.60 4.04
C GLU A 58 -16.85 13.03 3.35
N PRO A 59 -16.85 14.10 2.52
CA PRO A 59 -15.62 14.58 1.89
C PRO A 59 -14.53 14.89 2.93
N ALA A 60 -13.35 14.30 2.74
CA ALA A 60 -12.21 14.46 3.64
C ALA A 60 -10.94 14.79 2.85
N GLN A 61 -10.05 15.58 3.46
CA GLN A 61 -8.73 15.90 2.90
C GLN A 61 -7.61 15.04 3.48
N LYS A 62 -7.89 14.28 4.55
CA LYS A 62 -6.98 13.30 5.15
C LYS A 62 -7.69 11.96 5.27
N PHE A 63 -7.16 10.92 4.64
CA PHE A 63 -7.76 9.59 4.63
C PHE A 63 -6.74 8.50 4.27
N THR A 64 -7.07 7.24 4.57
CA THR A 64 -6.26 6.09 4.15
C THR A 64 -6.92 5.37 2.98
N TRP A 65 -6.18 5.11 1.90
CA TRP A 65 -6.65 4.31 0.76
C TRP A 65 -5.53 3.41 0.23
N LEU A 66 -5.84 2.14 -0.04
CA LEU A 66 -4.87 1.09 -0.42
C LEU A 66 -3.66 0.96 0.54
N GLY A 67 -3.89 1.28 1.82
CA GLY A 67 -2.87 1.25 2.86
C GLY A 67 -1.87 2.42 2.81
N PHE A 68 -2.19 3.49 2.08
CA PHE A 68 -1.45 4.74 2.10
C PHE A 68 -2.29 5.82 2.78
N ASP A 69 -1.66 6.66 3.58
CA ASP A 69 -2.26 7.84 4.16
C ASP A 69 -2.08 9.01 3.18
N TRP A 70 -3.20 9.56 2.75
CA TRP A 70 -3.29 10.69 1.83
C TRP A 70 -3.55 11.95 2.64
N ASN A 71 -2.72 12.96 2.48
CA ASN A 71 -2.90 14.28 3.06
C ASN A 71 -2.93 15.33 1.94
N LEU A 72 -4.14 15.68 1.53
CA LEU A 72 -4.38 16.63 0.44
C LEU A 72 -4.12 18.08 0.85
N ILE A 73 -3.98 18.37 2.15
CA ILE A 73 -3.64 19.70 2.65
C ILE A 73 -2.16 19.97 2.42
N ASP A 74 -1.33 19.01 2.82
CA ASP A 74 0.13 19.11 2.71
C ASP A 74 0.66 18.54 1.38
N GLY A 75 -0.22 18.00 0.53
CA GLY A 75 0.15 17.42 -0.76
C GLY A 75 0.98 16.15 -0.63
N LEU A 76 0.80 15.35 0.43
CA LEU A 76 1.69 14.26 0.80
C LEU A 76 0.98 12.91 0.83
N ILE A 77 1.63 11.88 0.29
CA ILE A 77 1.25 10.47 0.47
C ILE A 77 2.32 9.75 1.28
N GLN A 78 1.89 8.99 2.27
CA GLN A 78 2.76 8.17 3.12
C GLN A 78 2.21 6.75 3.22
N LEU A 79 3.03 5.79 3.62
CA LEU A 79 2.52 4.50 4.10
C LEU A 79 1.70 4.72 5.36
N SER A 80 0.56 4.03 5.44
CA SER A 80 -0.22 4.01 6.66
C SER A 80 0.57 3.46 7.84
N GLY A 81 0.32 4.00 9.03
CA GLY A 81 0.95 3.53 10.27
C GLY A 81 0.78 2.02 10.47
N LYS A 82 -0.38 1.47 10.09
CA LYS A 82 -0.65 0.02 10.13
C LYS A 82 0.33 -0.79 9.27
N ARG A 83 0.70 -0.30 8.08
CA ARG A 83 1.67 -1.00 7.21
C ARG A 83 3.09 -0.91 7.75
N VAL A 84 3.48 0.25 8.29
CA VAL A 84 4.82 0.43 8.89
C VAL A 84 4.99 -0.50 10.09
N VAL A 85 4.02 -0.50 11.02
CA VAL A 85 4.03 -1.38 12.19
C VAL A 85 4.10 -2.85 11.77
N LYS A 86 3.24 -3.30 10.85
CA LYS A 86 3.22 -4.68 10.37
C LYS A 86 4.57 -5.12 9.76
N LEU A 87 5.21 -4.24 8.97
CA LEU A 87 6.53 -4.53 8.40
C LEU A 87 7.57 -4.68 9.50
N LYS A 88 7.62 -3.74 10.46
CA LYS A 88 8.56 -3.79 11.59
C LYS A 88 8.34 -5.05 12.44
N ASP A 89 7.09 -5.44 12.70
CA ASP A 89 6.77 -6.66 13.45
C ASP A 89 7.26 -7.92 12.73
N CYS A 90 7.07 -7.99 11.40
CA CYS A 90 7.58 -9.12 10.61
C CYS A 90 9.12 -9.15 10.61
N LEU A 91 9.78 -8.00 10.49
CA LEU A 91 11.24 -7.90 10.54
C LEU A 91 11.78 -8.30 11.92
N ASN A 92 11.19 -7.81 13.00
CA ASN A 92 11.56 -8.19 14.37
C ASN A 92 11.37 -9.71 14.59
N SER A 93 10.26 -10.27 14.12
CA SER A 93 10.03 -11.73 14.17
C SER A 93 11.07 -12.51 13.37
N LEU A 94 11.51 -11.99 12.22
CA LEU A 94 12.60 -12.57 11.45
C LEU A 94 13.92 -12.55 12.22
N PHE A 95 14.29 -11.41 12.82
CA PHE A 95 15.52 -11.30 13.60
C PHE A 95 15.52 -12.18 14.85
N LEU A 96 14.36 -12.38 15.49
CA LEU A 96 14.21 -13.35 16.57
C LEU A 96 14.45 -14.80 16.11
N GLN A 97 14.06 -15.15 14.89
CA GLN A 97 14.35 -16.47 14.30
C GLN A 97 15.83 -16.63 13.92
N ILE A 98 16.50 -15.53 13.55
CA ILE A 98 17.92 -15.55 13.19
C ILE A 98 18.79 -15.79 14.44
N GLY A 99 18.51 -15.06 15.53
CA GLY A 99 19.30 -15.16 16.76
C GLY A 99 20.80 -14.96 16.52
N CYS A 100 21.63 -15.83 17.08
CA CYS A 100 23.09 -15.83 16.87
C CYS A 100 23.55 -16.75 15.72
N ASN A 101 22.64 -17.37 14.96
CA ASN A 101 22.98 -18.37 13.97
C ASN A 101 22.99 -17.77 12.56
N MET A 102 24.07 -17.99 11.80
CA MET A 102 24.24 -17.40 10.47
C MET A 102 23.60 -18.22 9.34
N ASN A 103 23.15 -19.46 9.61
CA ASN A 103 22.53 -20.35 8.62
C ASN A 103 21.07 -20.63 8.96
N VAL A 104 20.23 -19.60 8.92
CA VAL A 104 18.83 -19.68 9.35
C VAL A 104 17.95 -20.06 8.19
N LEU A 105 17.14 -21.09 8.41
CA LEU A 105 16.12 -21.56 7.48
C LEU A 105 14.81 -20.84 7.74
N VAL A 106 14.34 -20.09 6.75
CA VAL A 106 13.12 -19.29 6.83
C VAL A 106 12.07 -19.83 5.87
N LYS A 107 10.81 -19.85 6.31
CA LYS A 107 9.68 -20.19 5.43
C LYS A 107 9.63 -19.20 4.27
N VAL A 108 9.65 -19.72 3.04
CA VAL A 108 9.65 -18.90 1.82
C VAL A 108 8.48 -17.92 1.77
N ARG A 109 7.27 -18.36 2.16
CA ARG A 109 6.09 -17.47 2.23
C ARG A 109 6.25 -16.32 3.21
N PHE A 110 6.92 -16.56 4.34
CA PHE A 110 7.16 -15.51 5.33
C PHE A 110 8.15 -14.47 4.77
N LEU A 111 9.24 -14.93 4.18
CA LEU A 111 10.21 -14.07 3.50
C LEU A 111 9.57 -13.25 2.37
N ALA A 112 8.78 -13.91 1.51
CA ALA A 112 8.05 -13.25 0.43
C ALA A 112 7.01 -12.23 0.94
N SER A 113 6.40 -12.47 2.10
CA SER A 113 5.49 -11.50 2.74
C SER A 113 6.23 -10.23 3.17
N ILE A 114 7.44 -10.34 3.72
CA ILE A 114 8.28 -9.19 4.09
C ILE A 114 8.69 -8.41 2.83
N VAL A 115 9.25 -9.10 1.84
CA VAL A 115 9.67 -8.47 0.58
C VAL A 115 8.49 -7.82 -0.14
N GLY A 116 7.33 -8.47 -0.18
CA GLY A 116 6.11 -7.91 -0.77
C GLY A 116 5.63 -6.63 -0.07
N GLN A 117 5.75 -6.56 1.27
CA GLN A 117 5.43 -5.35 2.03
C GLN A 117 6.38 -4.19 1.70
N ILE A 118 7.67 -4.46 1.51
CA ILE A 118 8.67 -3.47 1.12
C ILE A 118 8.44 -3.01 -0.33
N ILE A 119 8.28 -3.94 -1.28
CA ILE A 119 8.08 -3.60 -2.69
C ILE A 119 6.81 -2.78 -2.89
N SER A 120 5.73 -3.11 -2.18
CA SER A 120 4.49 -2.33 -2.23
C SER A 120 4.61 -0.93 -1.59
N ALA A 121 5.77 -0.56 -1.04
CA ALA A 121 6.06 0.81 -0.63
C ALA A 121 6.70 1.66 -1.74
N GLN A 122 6.93 1.12 -2.94
CA GLN A 122 7.53 1.84 -4.08
C GLN A 122 6.82 3.17 -4.38
N ALA A 123 5.49 3.22 -4.22
CA ALA A 123 4.71 4.44 -4.48
C ALA A 123 5.06 5.62 -3.56
N VAL A 124 5.69 5.36 -2.40
CA VAL A 124 6.10 6.39 -1.43
C VAL A 124 7.62 6.54 -1.40
N ILE A 125 8.34 5.41 -1.37
CA ILE A 125 9.80 5.39 -1.15
C ILE A 125 10.58 5.48 -2.47
N GLY A 126 9.95 5.19 -3.60
CA GLY A 126 10.59 5.14 -4.92
C GLY A 126 11.42 3.87 -5.12
N ASP A 127 12.34 3.92 -6.10
CA ASP A 127 13.03 2.74 -6.62
C ASP A 127 14.05 2.10 -5.65
N GLU A 128 14.39 2.79 -4.55
CA GLU A 128 15.23 2.23 -3.50
C GLU A 128 14.65 0.92 -2.95
N VAL A 129 13.32 0.74 -2.97
CA VAL A 129 12.68 -0.51 -2.55
C VAL A 129 13.15 -1.72 -3.35
N ARG A 130 13.41 -1.56 -4.64
CA ARG A 130 13.87 -2.65 -5.53
C ARG A 130 15.36 -2.88 -5.40
N LEU A 131 16.14 -1.83 -5.18
CA LEU A 131 17.59 -1.93 -5.00
C LEU A 131 17.94 -2.66 -3.70
N ARG A 132 17.18 -2.40 -2.63
CA ARG A 132 17.40 -2.91 -1.27
C ARG A 132 16.59 -4.18 -0.96
N THR A 133 16.16 -4.91 -1.99
CA THR A 133 15.50 -6.22 -1.83
C THR A 133 16.03 -7.27 -2.80
N ARG A 134 17.13 -6.98 -3.52
CA ARG A 134 17.66 -7.86 -4.56
C ARG A 134 18.14 -9.18 -3.96
N PHE A 135 18.94 -9.11 -2.90
CA PHE A 135 19.48 -10.32 -2.27
C PHE A 135 18.41 -11.14 -1.56
N SER A 136 17.45 -10.46 -0.93
CA SER A 136 16.26 -11.09 -0.36
C SER A 136 15.41 -11.79 -1.42
N TYR A 137 15.28 -11.20 -2.60
CA TYR A 137 14.58 -11.80 -3.73
C TYR A 137 15.33 -13.01 -4.27
N ASP A 138 16.65 -12.97 -4.38
CA ASP A 138 17.47 -14.12 -4.76
C ASP A 138 17.28 -15.30 -3.80
N CYS A 139 17.21 -15.03 -2.49
CA CYS A 139 16.89 -16.06 -1.49
C CYS A 139 15.50 -16.68 -1.73
N ILE A 140 14.49 -15.88 -2.11
CA ILE A 140 13.15 -16.38 -2.47
C ILE A 140 13.18 -17.19 -3.77
N LEU A 141 14.02 -16.83 -4.73
CA LEU A 141 14.14 -17.55 -6.00
C LEU A 141 14.78 -18.93 -5.81
N ALA A 142 15.67 -19.09 -4.84
CA ALA A 142 16.29 -20.37 -4.48
C ALA A 142 15.31 -21.41 -3.86
N LYS A 143 14.03 -21.07 -3.70
CA LYS A 143 13.02 -21.99 -3.16
C LYS A 143 12.85 -23.24 -4.03
N ALA A 144 12.73 -24.40 -3.39
CA ALA A 144 12.25 -25.62 -4.05
C ALA A 144 10.72 -25.61 -4.22
N SER A 145 9.99 -25.02 -3.26
CA SER A 145 8.55 -24.80 -3.36
C SER A 145 8.09 -23.66 -2.46
N TRP A 146 6.84 -23.19 -2.59
CA TRP A 146 6.28 -22.18 -1.69
C TRP A 146 6.11 -22.64 -0.25
N ASN A 147 6.17 -23.95 0.01
CA ASN A 147 6.08 -24.50 1.36
C ASN A 147 7.47 -24.89 1.91
N SER A 148 8.54 -24.68 1.14
CA SER A 148 9.89 -24.99 1.58
C SER A 148 10.49 -23.90 2.47
N LEU A 149 11.64 -24.23 3.03
CA LEU A 149 12.53 -23.29 3.70
C LEU A 149 13.62 -22.83 2.73
N VAL A 150 14.18 -21.65 2.98
CA VAL A 150 15.36 -21.13 2.27
C VAL A 150 16.36 -20.57 3.29
N VAL A 151 17.64 -20.62 2.95
CA VAL A 151 18.70 -20.02 3.76
C VAL A 151 18.82 -18.55 3.38
N LEU A 152 18.89 -17.66 4.38
CA LEU A 152 19.22 -16.26 4.16
C LEU A 152 20.73 -16.06 4.08
N ASN A 153 21.19 -15.35 3.05
CA ASN A 153 22.57 -14.88 2.97
C ASN A 153 22.76 -13.59 3.79
N ARG A 154 24.02 -13.20 3.98
CA ARG A 154 24.38 -12.03 4.81
C ARG A 154 23.85 -10.73 4.22
N GLU A 155 23.82 -10.66 2.90
CA GLU A 155 23.37 -9.49 2.14
C GLU A 155 21.87 -9.26 2.32
N ALA A 156 21.04 -10.31 2.29
CA ALA A 156 19.61 -10.24 2.56
C ALA A 156 19.33 -9.83 4.02
N ILE A 157 20.12 -10.34 4.98
CA ILE A 157 20.03 -9.92 6.38
C ILE A 157 20.33 -8.42 6.50
N ALA A 158 21.38 -7.93 5.84
CA ALA A 158 21.73 -6.51 5.83
C ALA A 158 20.64 -5.64 5.18
N GLU A 159 19.97 -6.12 4.14
CA GLU A 159 18.78 -5.45 3.56
C GLU A 159 17.67 -5.32 4.60
N PHE A 160 17.32 -6.39 5.31
CA PHE A 160 16.27 -6.35 6.35
C PHE A 160 16.63 -5.45 7.52
N GLU A 161 17.91 -5.42 7.92
CA GLU A 161 18.37 -4.48 8.95
C GLU A 161 18.22 -3.03 8.50
N PHE A 162 18.58 -2.75 7.24
CA PHE A 162 18.39 -1.43 6.66
C PHE A 162 16.92 -1.01 6.73
N TRP A 163 15.99 -1.88 6.31
CA TRP A 163 14.56 -1.56 6.36
C TRP A 163 14.06 -1.33 7.78
N LEU A 164 14.45 -2.18 8.74
CA LEU A 164 14.04 -2.04 10.13
C LEU A 164 14.51 -0.71 10.73
N LYS A 165 15.74 -0.28 10.41
CA LYS A 165 16.36 0.95 10.93
C LYS A 165 15.83 2.22 10.26
N ASN A 166 15.40 2.15 8.99
CA ASN A 166 15.16 3.35 8.17
C ASN A 166 13.71 3.54 7.72
N ILE A 167 12.82 2.55 7.87
CA ILE A 167 11.46 2.64 7.31
C ILE A 167 10.67 3.85 7.80
N ASP A 168 10.76 4.21 9.08
CA ASP A 168 10.03 5.36 9.62
C ASP A 168 10.50 6.66 8.96
N LYS A 169 11.82 6.90 8.94
CA LYS A 169 12.43 8.09 8.32
C LYS A 169 12.18 8.17 6.81
N LEU A 170 12.21 7.04 6.11
CA LEU A 170 11.88 6.99 4.69
C LEU A 170 10.40 7.32 4.46
N ASN A 171 9.52 6.85 5.34
CA ASN A 171 8.09 7.14 5.25
C ASN A 171 7.73 8.58 5.65
N GLU A 172 8.44 9.17 6.60
CA GLU A 172 8.29 10.58 7.01
C GLU A 172 8.50 11.54 5.84
N LYS A 173 9.44 11.24 4.94
CA LYS A 173 9.63 12.04 3.71
C LYS A 173 8.40 12.02 2.80
N GLY A 174 7.68 10.90 2.77
CA GLY A 174 6.53 10.68 1.90
C GLY A 174 6.85 10.78 0.40
N SER A 175 5.80 10.77 -0.41
CA SER A 175 5.82 11.18 -1.81
C SER A 175 4.88 12.35 -2.01
N GLU A 176 5.34 13.37 -2.74
CA GLU A 176 4.51 14.51 -3.10
C GLU A 176 3.46 14.12 -4.14
N LEU A 177 2.26 14.67 -3.97
CA LEU A 177 1.22 14.73 -5.01
C LEU A 177 1.66 15.76 -6.05
N SER A 178 2.61 15.39 -6.93
CA SER A 178 2.95 16.26 -8.06
C SER A 178 1.67 16.59 -8.84
N SER A 179 1.54 17.84 -9.27
CA SER A 179 0.50 18.23 -10.23
C SER A 179 0.69 17.37 -11.47
N VAL A 180 -0.24 16.43 -11.70
CA VAL A 180 -0.28 15.68 -12.95
C VAL A 180 -0.35 16.72 -14.05
N ASP A 181 0.69 16.77 -14.86
CA ASP A 181 0.76 17.63 -16.03
C ASP A 181 -0.48 17.33 -16.88
N GLU A 182 -1.34 18.32 -17.11
CA GLU A 182 -2.64 18.16 -17.79
C GLU A 182 -2.49 17.72 -19.26
N SER A 183 -1.25 17.49 -19.72
CA SER A 183 -0.90 17.02 -21.06
C SER A 183 -1.30 15.57 -21.36
N TYR A 184 -1.86 14.83 -20.39
CA TYR A 184 -2.32 13.44 -20.56
C TYR A 184 -3.81 13.18 -20.26
N ILE A 185 -4.66 14.22 -20.21
CA ILE A 185 -6.13 14.07 -20.17
C ILE A 185 -6.75 14.61 -21.46
#